data_AF-A0A1X9SLH9-F1
#
_entry.id   AF-A0A1X9SLH9-F1
#
_cell.length_a   1.000
_cell.length_b   1.000
_cell.length_c   1.000
_cell.angle_alpha   90.00
_cell.angle_beta   90.00
_cell.angle_gamma   90.00
#
_symmetry.space_group_name_H-M   'P 1'
#
loop_
_entity.id
_entity.type
_entity.pdbx_description
1 polymer ?
#
loop_
_entity_poly.entity_id
_entity_poly.type
_entity_poly.pdbx_seq_one_letter_code
_entity_poly.pdbx_strand_id
1 'polypeptide(L)'
;MQINPIGITSQDFSNTKKISINKKDDNMDTQESKSPTAMIQETIELLEEQLERLKKQLSKVEEKIKALSSIPNEYAKNMLMSLTEQAANLITKIMTISTRILELEKALA
;
A
#
# COMPACT_ATOMS: atom_id res chain seq x y z
N MET A 1 -19.95 45.88 -25.93
CA MET A 1 -19.47 45.61 -24.57
C MET A 1 -18.36 44.58 -24.67
N GLN A 2 -17.18 44.96 -24.23
CA GLN A 2 -15.95 44.18 -24.31
C GLN A 2 -15.71 43.66 -22.89
N ILE A 3 -15.85 42.34 -22.68
CA ILE A 3 -15.49 41.69 -21.42
C ILE A 3 -14.26 40.83 -21.68
N ASN A 4 -13.12 41.32 -21.17
CA ASN A 4 -11.84 40.65 -21.23
C ASN A 4 -11.81 39.44 -20.27
N PRO A 5 -10.96 38.44 -20.56
CA PRO A 5 -10.89 37.19 -19.83
C PRO A 5 -10.35 37.36 -18.40
N ILE A 6 -10.94 36.63 -17.46
CA ILE A 6 -10.45 36.51 -16.09
C ILE A 6 -9.10 35.78 -16.14
N GLY A 7 -8.03 36.55 -15.93
CA GLY A 7 -6.71 36.02 -15.62
C GLY A 7 -6.72 35.39 -14.24
N ILE A 8 -6.51 34.08 -14.18
CA ILE A 8 -6.15 33.40 -12.94
C ILE A 8 -4.64 33.38 -12.86
N THR A 9 -4.13 34.18 -11.94
CA THR A 9 -2.73 34.34 -11.60
C THR A 9 -2.15 33.07 -10.97
N SER A 10 -0.91 32.77 -11.34
CA SER A 10 -0.04 31.74 -10.77
C SER A 10 -0.05 31.72 -9.24
N GLN A 11 0.01 30.52 -8.67
CA GLN A 11 0.65 30.34 -7.38
C GLN A 11 1.47 29.04 -7.41
N ASP A 12 2.72 29.21 -7.85
CA ASP A 12 3.83 28.31 -7.61
C ASP A 12 4.00 28.09 -6.11
N PHE A 13 3.86 26.85 -5.64
CA PHE A 13 4.39 26.44 -4.35
C PHE A 13 5.70 25.69 -4.57
N SER A 14 6.70 26.41 -5.11
CA SER A 14 8.10 26.00 -5.02
C SER A 14 8.57 26.25 -3.58
N ASN A 15 8.30 25.32 -2.66
CA ASN A 15 8.90 25.40 -1.33
C ASN A 15 10.33 24.85 -1.37
N THR A 16 11.28 25.78 -1.43
CA THR A 16 12.72 25.54 -1.36
C THR A 16 13.12 25.09 0.05
N LYS A 17 13.68 23.89 0.18
CA LYS A 17 14.60 23.59 1.28
C LYS A 17 15.99 23.28 0.71
N LYS A 18 16.77 24.34 0.51
CA LYS A 18 18.23 24.25 0.35
C LYS A 18 18.79 23.57 1.59
N ILE A 19 19.33 22.37 1.44
CA ILE A 19 20.17 21.75 2.45
C ILE A 19 21.60 21.79 1.91
N SER A 20 22.46 22.41 2.71
CA SER A 20 23.83 22.78 2.42
C SER A 20 24.71 21.59 2.03
N ILE A 21 25.48 21.81 0.97
CA ILE A 21 26.54 20.91 0.50
C ILE A 21 27.72 21.05 1.45
N ASN A 22 27.89 20.12 2.39
CA ASN A 22 29.13 20.00 3.14
C ASN A 22 29.98 18.95 2.43
N LYS A 23 31.01 19.40 1.69
CA LYS A 23 32.12 18.55 1.28
C LYS A 23 32.91 18.16 2.53
N LYS A 24 32.87 16.88 2.87
CA LYS A 24 34.01 16.20 3.48
C LYS A 24 34.22 14.93 2.67
N ASP A 25 35.31 14.95 1.91
CA ASP A 25 36.01 13.76 1.49
C ASP A 25 36.30 12.93 2.74
N ASP A 26 35.82 11.70 2.78
CA ASP A 26 36.58 10.55 3.26
C ASP A 26 35.97 9.28 2.65
N ASN A 27 36.87 8.55 2.02
CA ASN A 27 36.69 7.36 1.21
C ASN A 27 36.06 6.20 2.01
N MET A 28 35.36 5.35 1.27
CA MET A 28 34.89 4.01 1.64
C MET A 28 33.48 3.91 2.23
N ASP A 29 32.50 4.56 1.59
CA ASP A 29 31.15 3.97 1.59
C ASP A 29 31.22 2.75 0.67
N THR A 30 31.33 1.59 1.31
CA THR A 30 31.22 0.30 0.64
C THR A 30 29.78 0.26 0.16
N GLN A 31 29.53 0.73 -1.05
CA GLN A 31 28.31 0.41 -1.80
C GLN A 31 28.35 -1.10 -2.00
N GLU A 32 27.97 -1.82 -0.96
CA GLU A 32 27.66 -3.23 -1.01
C GLU A 32 26.42 -3.29 -1.90
N SER A 33 26.67 -3.40 -3.22
CA SER A 33 25.61 -3.58 -4.19
C SER A 33 24.93 -4.88 -3.81
N LYS A 34 23.80 -4.78 -3.10
CA LYS A 34 22.98 -5.95 -2.78
C LYS A 34 22.80 -6.71 -4.10
N SER A 35 23.13 -8.00 -4.09
CA SER A 35 22.95 -8.82 -5.29
C SER A 35 21.47 -8.75 -5.71
N PRO A 36 21.15 -8.87 -7.00
CA PRO A 36 19.76 -8.92 -7.46
C PRO A 36 18.91 -9.92 -6.67
N THR A 37 19.51 -11.06 -6.30
CA THR A 37 18.93 -12.09 -5.42
C THR A 37 18.58 -11.55 -4.04
N ALA A 38 19.47 -10.79 -3.38
CA ALA A 38 19.22 -10.23 -2.06
C ALA A 38 18.08 -9.17 -2.07
N MET A 39 17.97 -8.38 -3.14
CA MET A 39 16.86 -7.43 -3.30
C MET A 39 15.52 -8.13 -3.52
N ILE A 40 15.50 -9.22 -4.29
CA ILE A 40 14.30 -10.04 -4.50
C ILE A 40 13.85 -10.67 -3.18
N GLN A 41 14.78 -11.21 -2.40
CA GLN A 41 14.48 -11.81 -1.09
C GLN A 41 13.88 -10.79 -0.10
N GLU A 42 14.47 -9.61 0.01
CA GLU A 42 13.93 -8.51 0.84
C GLU A 42 12.53 -8.08 0.36
N THR A 43 12.29 -8.08 -0.95
CA THR A 43 10.97 -7.79 -1.51
C THR A 43 9.93 -8.85 -1.12
N ILE A 44 10.31 -10.13 -1.14
CA ILE A 44 9.45 -11.23 -0.71
C ILE A 44 9.06 -11.06 0.77
N GLU A 45 10.05 -10.81 1.64
CA GLU A 45 9.81 -10.63 3.09
C GLU A 45 8.83 -9.46 3.37
N LEU A 46 8.99 -8.34 2.68
CA LEU A 46 8.07 -7.20 2.79
C LEU A 46 6.64 -7.52 2.31
N LEU A 47 6.51 -8.36 1.28
CA LEU A 47 5.21 -8.80 0.76
C LEU A 47 4.54 -9.81 1.70
N GLU A 48 5.32 -10.70 2.32
CA GLU A 48 4.82 -11.64 3.33
C GLU A 48 4.29 -10.90 4.56
N GLU A 49 4.99 -9.86 5.02
CA GLU A 49 4.51 -9.03 6.14
C GLU A 49 3.18 -8.33 5.79
N GLN A 50 3.05 -7.80 4.57
CA GLN A 50 1.81 -7.21 4.09
C GLN A 50 0.69 -8.25 3.98
N LEU A 51 0.99 -9.44 3.49
CA LEU A 51 0.04 -10.55 3.37
C LEU A 51 -0.51 -10.93 4.76
N GLU A 52 0.35 -11.02 5.77
CA GLU A 52 -0.04 -11.34 7.15
C GLU A 52 -0.95 -10.24 7.75
N ARG A 53 -0.63 -8.97 7.51
CA ARG A 53 -1.47 -7.84 7.93
C ARG A 53 -2.84 -7.86 7.25
N LEU A 54 -2.94 -8.24 5.98
CA LEU A 54 -4.21 -8.36 5.25
C LEU A 54 -5.04 -9.55 5.75
N LYS A 55 -4.42 -10.71 5.99
CA LYS A 55 -5.09 -11.89 6.57
C LYS A 55 -5.71 -11.57 7.94
N LYS A 56 -4.97 -10.87 8.81
CA LYS A 56 -5.48 -10.38 10.10
C LYS A 56 -6.66 -9.42 9.96
N GLN A 57 -6.63 -8.53 8.97
CA GLN A 57 -7.76 -7.63 8.69
C GLN A 57 -8.99 -8.40 8.21
N LEU A 58 -8.80 -9.37 7.30
CA LEU A 58 -9.88 -10.23 6.80
C LEU A 58 -10.57 -10.98 7.94
N SER A 59 -9.80 -11.62 8.82
CA SER A 59 -10.34 -12.33 10.00
C SER A 59 -11.23 -11.44 10.87
N LYS A 60 -10.80 -10.19 11.12
CA LYS A 60 -11.60 -9.22 11.91
C LYS A 60 -12.88 -8.81 11.20
N VAL A 61 -12.87 -8.70 9.87
CA VAL A 61 -14.06 -8.39 9.08
C VAL A 61 -15.03 -9.58 9.11
N GLU A 62 -14.53 -10.80 8.94
CA GLU A 62 -15.33 -12.03 8.99
C GLU A 62 -15.99 -12.24 10.37
N GLU A 63 -15.27 -11.96 11.46
CA GLU A 63 -15.84 -11.96 12.81
C GLU A 63 -17.00 -10.97 12.95
N LYS A 64 -16.85 -9.75 12.44
CA LYS A 64 -17.92 -8.74 12.45
C LYS A 64 -19.13 -9.17 11.61
N ILE A 65 -18.90 -9.76 10.44
CA ILE A 65 -19.96 -10.30 9.59
C ILE A 65 -20.74 -11.38 10.35
N LYS A 66 -20.04 -12.32 10.99
CA LYS A 66 -20.66 -13.40 11.78
C LYS A 66 -21.46 -12.86 12.97
N ALA A 67 -20.98 -11.82 13.63
CA ALA A 67 -21.72 -11.19 14.73
C ALA A 67 -23.03 -10.54 14.24
N LEU A 68 -22.97 -9.82 13.12
CA LEU A 68 -24.10 -9.07 12.57
C LEU A 68 -25.12 -9.96 11.84
N SER A 69 -24.73 -11.11 11.31
CA SER A 69 -25.62 -12.00 10.54
C SER A 69 -26.80 -12.54 11.34
N SER A 70 -26.71 -12.50 12.68
CA SER A 70 -27.77 -12.92 13.59
C SER A 70 -28.77 -11.80 13.94
N ILE A 71 -28.50 -10.55 13.55
CA ILE A 71 -29.25 -9.37 13.97
C ILE A 71 -30.20 -8.92 12.85
N PRO A 72 -31.53 -9.08 13.01
CA PRO A 72 -32.48 -8.80 11.94
C PRO A 72 -32.95 -7.34 11.94
N ASN A 73 -32.02 -6.38 11.75
CA ASN A 73 -32.38 -4.97 11.58
C ASN A 73 -31.70 -4.34 10.36
N GLU A 74 -32.27 -3.24 9.85
CA GLU A 74 -31.82 -2.60 8.61
C GLU A 74 -30.41 -2.03 8.70
N TYR A 75 -30.03 -1.51 9.87
CA TYR A 75 -28.67 -1.06 10.14
C TYR A 75 -27.64 -2.20 10.03
N ALA A 76 -27.93 -3.35 10.62
CA ALA A 76 -27.10 -4.55 10.55
C ALA A 76 -27.01 -5.06 9.11
N LYS A 77 -28.10 -5.03 8.34
CA LYS A 77 -28.11 -5.40 6.92
C LYS A 77 -27.19 -4.50 6.09
N ASN A 78 -27.28 -3.18 6.26
CA ASN A 78 -26.42 -2.23 5.55
C ASN A 78 -24.94 -2.40 5.92
N MET A 79 -24.66 -2.66 7.20
CA MET A 79 -23.30 -2.94 7.65
C MET A 79 -22.76 -4.26 7.10
N LEU A 80 -23.57 -5.32 7.06
CA LEU A 80 -23.21 -6.61 6.46
C LEU A 80 -22.82 -6.46 5.00
N MET A 81 -23.56 -5.66 4.23
CA MET A 81 -23.25 -5.41 2.82
C MET A 81 -21.88 -4.74 2.66
N SER A 82 -21.61 -3.68 3.43
CA SER A 82 -20.31 -3.00 3.40
C SER A 82 -19.15 -3.89 3.86
N LEU A 83 -19.35 -4.70 4.91
CA LEU A 83 -18.32 -5.61 5.40
C LEU A 83 -18.04 -6.75 4.41
N THR A 84 -19.07 -7.25 3.72
CA THR A 84 -18.92 -8.28 2.68
C THR A 84 -18.10 -7.75 1.51
N GLU A 85 -18.36 -6.51 1.09
CA GLU A 85 -17.56 -5.84 0.05
C GLU A 85 -16.10 -5.63 0.50
N GLN A 86 -15.90 -5.21 1.74
CA GLN A 86 -14.55 -5.10 2.33
C GLN A 86 -13.81 -6.44 2.36
N ALA A 87 -14.50 -7.53 2.73
CA ALA A 87 -13.93 -8.87 2.72
C ALA A 87 -13.50 -9.30 1.30
N ALA A 88 -14.36 -9.09 0.31
CA ALA A 88 -14.04 -9.38 -1.10
C ALA A 88 -12.83 -8.59 -1.62
N ASN A 89 -12.72 -7.31 -1.23
CA ASN A 89 -11.57 -6.47 -1.57
C ASN A 89 -10.27 -6.99 -0.92
N LEU A 90 -10.32 -7.37 0.36
CA LEU A 90 -9.19 -7.93 1.09
C LEU A 90 -8.74 -9.26 0.47
N ILE A 91 -9.67 -10.15 0.13
CA ILE A 91 -9.38 -11.42 -0.56
C ILE A 91 -8.66 -11.17 -1.88
N THR A 92 -9.15 -10.21 -2.68
CA THR A 92 -8.51 -9.84 -3.95
C THR A 92 -7.08 -9.36 -3.74
N LYS A 93 -6.83 -8.49 -2.75
CA LYS A 93 -5.48 -8.02 -2.41
C LYS A 93 -4.56 -9.14 -1.95
N ILE A 94 -5.08 -10.05 -1.10
CA ILE A 94 -4.36 -11.23 -0.62
C ILE A 94 -3.94 -12.11 -1.80
N MET A 95 -4.85 -12.37 -2.74
CA MET A 95 -4.54 -13.14 -3.95
C MET A 95 -3.46 -12.47 -4.80
N THR A 96 -3.58 -11.17 -5.08
CA THR A 96 -2.58 -10.43 -5.86
C THR A 96 -1.19 -10.49 -5.23
N ILE A 97 -1.08 -10.27 -3.92
CA ILE A 97 0.21 -10.35 -3.21
C ILE A 97 0.75 -11.78 -3.22
N SER A 98 -0.11 -12.78 -2.99
CA SER A 98 0.31 -14.19 -3.00
C SER A 98 0.86 -14.59 -4.38
N THR A 99 0.20 -14.19 -5.46
CA THR A 99 0.70 -14.41 -6.83
C THR A 99 2.04 -13.72 -7.04
N ARG A 100 2.20 -12.47 -6.55
CA ARG A 100 3.45 -11.74 -6.69
C ARG A 100 4.62 -12.40 -5.95
N ILE A 101 4.38 -12.92 -4.75
CA ILE A 101 5.39 -13.68 -4.00
C ILE A 101 5.81 -14.92 -4.81
N LEU A 102 4.85 -15.70 -5.31
CA LEU A 102 5.14 -16.90 -6.11
C LEU A 102 5.98 -16.57 -7.37
N GLU A 103 5.71 -15.45 -8.05
CA GLU A 103 6.51 -15.01 -9.19
C GLU A 103 7.96 -14.67 -8.81
N LEU A 104 8.16 -14.02 -7.67
CA LEU A 104 9.47 -13.64 -7.16
C LEU A 104 10.26 -14.86 -6.68
N GLU A 105 9.62 -15.79 -5.97
CA GLU A 105 10.22 -17.07 -5.56
C GLU A 105 10.67 -17.88 -6.79
N LYS A 106 9.85 -17.90 -7.85
CA LYS A 106 10.22 -18.56 -9.11
C LYS A 106 11.43 -17.88 -9.79
N ALA A 107 11.61 -16.58 -9.62
CA ALA A 107 12.77 -15.86 -10.16
C ALA A 107 14.07 -16.12 -9.39
N LEU A 108 13.98 -16.70 -8.19
CA LEU A 108 15.12 -17.13 -7.37
C LEU A 108 15.54 -18.59 -7.61
N ALA A 109 14.67 -19.40 -8.22
CA ALA A 109 14.89 -20.81 -8.52
C ALA A 109 15.68 -21.03 -9.81
#